data_AF-A0AAD6N7E8-F1
#
_entry.id   AF-A0AAD6N7E8-F1
#
_cell.length_a   1.000
_cell.length_b   1.000
_cell.length_c   1.000
_cell.angle_alpha   90.00
_cell.angle_beta   90.00
_cell.angle_gamma   90.00
#
_symmetry.space_group_name_H-M   'P 1'
#
loop_
_entity.id
_entity.type
_entity.pdbx_description
1 polymer ?
#
loop_
_entity_poly.entity_id
_entity_poly.type
_entity_poly.pdbx_seq_one_letter_code
_entity_poly.pdbx_strand_id
1 'polypeptide(L)'
;MAIVSTTSISGTNSGLQIGRNHGHITAQFHPTTEQFEISATRACLRDLQTTNPRHDKYRIEKEKGRLLKDAYSWILDHAYFKRWRYQEQSQLLWIKGDPGKGKTMLLCGIINELTTFAPDTATVSFFFCQATDVRINHATAVLRGLIFMLVDQQPSLIPHVRRPYDKTGKQVFEDVNAWEALSEIFTSILEDPLLQTTYLVIDALDECTTGLDRLLKLLSQKSSAYPHVKWIVSSRNWPAIEEILDVATQKTKLCLELNETSVAEAVAAFIHYRVQELAEKKKYTSEIRDTVSQHLLSNAHGTFLWVALVCEKLTNVPKRNVRKKLEEFPSGLDELYKRMLGQISESDDAEICKSLLSVITAVHRPITLDELASYIDLPEEIADNSDLAEIIGICGSFLTLRRRTISLVHQSAKDFLLREAAHEIFPDGEDSVHSSICSKSLLAAIARTLRREGGRVDPVAMTLEVQWTFAFGFQKQSKSVGADTDFRKYCIPSKDIQSDDVEQNEIPILIFSQHQLIDYLNCFLNNG
;
A
#
# COMPACT_ATOMS: atom_id res chain seq x y z
N MET A 1 -4.50 -13.46 50.75
CA MET A 1 -3.41 -13.32 49.76
C MET A 1 -3.70 -12.07 48.96
N ALA A 2 -2.76 -11.13 48.96
CA ALA A 2 -2.86 -9.81 48.36
C ALA A 2 -2.54 -9.84 46.86
N ILE A 3 -3.10 -8.88 46.11
CA ILE A 3 -2.32 -8.06 45.17
C ILE A 3 -2.80 -6.61 45.36
N VAL A 4 -2.05 -5.83 46.13
CA VAL A 4 -2.17 -4.37 46.19
C VAL A 4 -1.20 -3.85 45.14
N SER A 5 -1.73 -3.29 44.06
CA SER A 5 -0.92 -2.64 43.03
C SER A 5 -0.49 -1.27 43.54
N THR A 6 0.73 -1.15 44.05
CA THR A 6 1.36 0.15 44.33
C THR A 6 1.79 0.80 43.03
N THR A 7 1.10 1.84 42.60
CA THR A 7 1.53 2.73 41.52
C THR A 7 2.35 3.87 42.11
N SER A 8 3.67 3.90 41.86
CA SER A 8 4.51 5.04 42.22
C SER A 8 4.60 6.00 41.03
N ILE A 9 4.12 7.24 41.20
CA ILE A 9 4.34 8.32 40.23
C ILE A 9 5.16 9.39 40.93
N SER A 10 6.37 9.65 40.43
CA SER A 10 7.29 10.65 40.93
C SER A 10 6.83 12.05 40.50
N GLY A 11 6.08 12.72 41.36
CA GLY A 11 5.81 14.17 41.30
C GLY A 11 6.07 14.79 42.66
N THR A 12 6.63 16.00 42.70
CA THR A 12 6.81 16.75 43.95
C THR A 12 5.44 17.13 44.51
N ASN A 13 4.98 16.41 45.53
CA ASN A 13 3.82 16.80 46.33
C ASN A 13 4.31 17.61 47.53
N SER A 14 4.20 18.93 47.46
CA SER A 14 4.54 19.81 48.57
C SER A 14 3.30 20.11 49.42
N GLY A 15 3.14 19.33 50.49
CA GLY A 15 2.16 19.55 51.55
C GLY A 15 2.60 18.82 52.83
N LEU A 16 2.79 19.54 53.93
CA LEU A 16 3.16 18.96 55.22
C LEU A 16 1.87 18.65 56.01
N GLN A 17 1.49 17.38 56.11
CA GLN A 17 0.39 16.95 56.95
C GLN A 17 0.95 16.22 58.18
N ILE A 18 0.94 16.86 59.34
CA ILE A 18 1.36 16.25 60.61
C ILE A 18 0.12 15.79 61.38
N GLY A 19 -0.09 14.47 61.43
CA GLY A 19 -1.15 13.83 62.22
C GLY A 19 -1.29 12.34 61.91
N ARG A 20 -1.72 11.52 62.88
CA ARG A 20 -2.06 10.11 62.66
C ARG A 20 -3.50 9.98 62.14
N ASN A 21 -3.65 9.82 60.82
CA ASN A 21 -4.94 9.51 60.21
C ASN A 21 -5.25 8.01 60.34
N HIS A 22 -6.40 7.68 60.92
CA HIS A 22 -6.94 6.31 60.92
C HIS A 22 -8.16 6.28 59.99
N GLY A 23 -7.94 5.94 58.72
CA GLY A 23 -8.96 5.89 57.68
C GLY A 23 -8.36 5.72 56.28
N HIS A 24 -9.19 5.39 55.28
CA HIS A 24 -8.75 5.31 53.88
C HIS A 24 -8.47 6.72 53.34
N ILE A 25 -7.26 6.95 52.83
CA ILE A 25 -6.91 8.18 52.11
C ILE A 25 -7.33 7.99 50.64
N THR A 26 -8.28 8.79 50.18
CA THR A 26 -8.66 8.85 48.76
C THR A 26 -8.02 10.10 48.15
N ALA A 27 -7.00 9.92 47.31
CA ALA A 27 -6.41 11.00 46.53
C ALA A 27 -7.14 11.12 45.18
N GLN A 28 -7.83 12.22 44.95
CA GLN A 28 -8.44 12.54 43.66
C GLN A 28 -7.52 13.46 42.86
N PHE A 29 -6.83 12.89 41.87
CA PHE A 29 -6.02 13.67 40.93
C PHE A 29 -6.93 14.25 39.85
N HIS A 30 -7.01 15.57 39.78
CA HIS A 30 -7.67 16.28 38.68
C HIS A 30 -6.58 16.66 37.68
N PRO A 31 -6.61 16.15 36.42
CA PRO A 31 -5.68 16.60 35.39
C PRO A 31 -5.86 18.11 35.18
N THR A 32 -4.76 18.85 35.00
CA THR A 32 -4.87 20.26 34.62
C THR A 32 -5.44 20.39 33.20
N THR A 33 -6.10 21.50 32.89
CA THR A 33 -6.67 21.77 31.56
C THR A 33 -5.64 21.60 30.44
N GLU A 34 -4.38 21.96 30.69
CA GLU A 34 -3.27 21.77 29.75
C GLU A 34 -2.95 20.30 29.48
N GLN A 35 -2.98 19.43 30.51
CA GLN A 35 -2.76 17.99 30.34
C GLN A 35 -3.90 17.34 29.53
N PHE A 36 -5.13 17.82 29.71
CA PHE A 36 -6.28 17.37 28.93
C PHE A 36 -6.12 17.75 27.45
N GLU A 37 -5.76 18.99 27.14
CA GLU A 37 -5.55 19.45 25.75
C GLU A 37 -4.40 18.70 25.05
N ILE A 38 -3.30 18.43 25.75
CA ILE A 38 -2.20 17.63 25.21
C ILE A 38 -2.67 16.20 24.91
N SER A 39 -3.46 15.60 25.82
CA SER A 39 -4.00 14.25 25.63
C SER A 39 -4.98 14.19 24.45
N ALA A 40 -5.89 15.15 24.34
CA ALA A 40 -6.86 15.23 23.26
C ALA A 40 -6.18 15.48 21.90
N THR A 41 -5.15 16.32 21.87
CA THR A 41 -4.32 16.53 20.68
C THR A 41 -3.61 15.26 20.24
N ARG A 42 -3.03 14.51 21.18
CA ARG A 42 -2.39 13.21 20.86
C ARG A 42 -3.40 12.20 20.33
N ALA A 43 -4.61 12.15 20.87
CA ALA A 43 -5.68 11.30 20.36
C ALA A 43 -6.06 11.68 18.92
N CYS A 44 -6.23 12.98 18.66
CA CYS A 44 -6.51 13.51 17.32
C CYS A 44 -5.42 13.13 16.30
N LEU A 45 -4.14 13.33 16.63
CA LEU A 45 -3.03 13.01 15.74
C LEU A 45 -2.88 11.50 15.51
N ARG A 46 -3.14 10.68 16.54
CA ARG A 46 -3.16 9.22 16.40
C ARG A 46 -4.28 8.77 15.46
N ASP A 47 -5.46 9.34 15.60
CA ASP A 47 -6.61 8.99 14.76
C ASP A 47 -6.42 9.56 13.34
N LEU A 48 -5.73 10.68 13.15
CA LEU A 48 -5.37 11.19 11.82
C LEU A 48 -4.39 10.24 11.11
N GLN A 49 -3.42 9.70 11.84
CA GLN A 49 -2.31 8.91 11.31
C GLN A 49 -2.73 7.47 10.90
N THR A 50 -2.89 7.20 9.60
CA THR A 50 -3.05 5.81 9.10
C THR A 50 -1.71 5.06 9.06
N THR A 51 -0.64 5.77 8.74
CA THR A 51 0.74 5.32 8.72
C THR A 51 1.67 6.48 9.08
N ASN A 52 2.95 6.20 9.34
CA ASN A 52 3.97 7.25 9.46
C ASN A 52 4.80 7.32 8.16
N PRO A 53 4.63 8.37 7.33
CA PRO A 53 5.34 8.44 6.05
C PRO A 53 6.87 8.41 6.19
N ARG A 54 7.45 8.91 7.29
CA ARG A 54 8.90 8.82 7.54
C ARG A 54 9.35 7.38 7.71
N HIS A 55 8.57 6.57 8.43
CA HIS A 55 8.84 5.14 8.56
C HIS A 55 8.62 4.40 7.24
N ASP A 56 7.62 4.80 6.44
CA ASP A 56 7.41 4.24 5.10
C ASP A 56 8.60 4.52 4.19
N LYS A 57 9.12 5.75 4.17
CA LYS A 57 10.34 6.10 3.43
C LYS A 57 11.53 5.24 3.86
N TYR A 58 11.77 5.12 5.17
CA TYR A 58 12.87 4.29 5.70
C TYR A 58 12.71 2.81 5.31
N ARG A 59 11.49 2.28 5.39
CA ARG A 59 11.17 0.92 4.95
C ARG A 59 11.43 0.74 3.45
N ILE A 60 10.95 1.66 2.61
CA ILE A 60 11.15 1.64 1.16
C ILE A 60 12.64 1.65 0.81
N GLU A 61 13.43 2.52 1.43
CA GLU A 61 14.89 2.58 1.22
C GLU A 61 15.59 1.29 1.67
N LYS A 62 15.14 0.66 2.75
CA LYS A 62 15.68 -0.63 3.16
C LYS A 62 15.33 -1.75 2.19
N GLU A 63 14.12 -1.74 1.65
CA GLU A 63 13.57 -2.81 0.82
C GLU A 63 14.04 -2.76 -0.64
N LYS A 64 14.11 -1.57 -1.23
CA LYS A 64 14.53 -1.37 -2.62
C LYS A 64 16.05 -1.23 -2.77
N GLY A 65 16.79 -1.32 -1.66
CA GLY A 65 18.24 -1.15 -1.59
C GLY A 65 18.63 0.27 -1.18
N ARG A 66 19.84 0.41 -0.64
CA ARG A 66 20.37 1.68 -0.13
C ARG A 66 20.20 2.80 -1.16
N LEU A 67 19.74 3.96 -0.71
CA LEU A 67 19.66 5.16 -1.53
C LEU A 67 21.07 5.60 -1.97
N LEU A 68 21.30 5.65 -3.29
CA LEU A 68 22.58 6.02 -3.89
C LEU A 68 22.52 7.43 -4.45
N LYS A 69 23.38 8.32 -3.97
CA LYS A 69 23.44 9.72 -4.44
C LYS A 69 23.70 9.81 -5.94
N ASP A 70 24.59 8.98 -6.45
CA ASP A 70 24.95 8.96 -7.88
C ASP A 70 23.78 8.50 -8.77
N ALA A 71 22.78 7.80 -8.21
CA ALA A 71 21.60 7.35 -8.95
C ALA A 71 20.46 8.37 -9.01
N TYR A 72 20.51 9.47 -8.22
CA TYR A 72 19.47 10.50 -8.25
C TYR A 72 19.99 11.93 -8.46
N SER A 73 21.27 12.20 -8.16
CA SER A 73 21.82 13.57 -8.14
C SER A 73 21.68 14.32 -9.47
N TRP A 74 21.66 13.61 -10.60
CA TRP A 74 21.43 14.20 -11.92
C TRP A 74 20.16 15.09 -11.98
N ILE A 75 19.12 14.77 -11.22
CA ILE A 75 17.88 15.56 -11.23
C ILE A 75 18.06 16.93 -10.60
N LEU A 76 18.95 17.06 -9.62
CA LEU A 76 19.18 18.32 -8.90
C LEU A 76 19.73 19.39 -9.84
N ASP A 77 20.52 18.94 -10.83
CA ASP A 77 21.09 19.80 -11.85
C ASP A 77 20.23 19.98 -13.09
N HIS A 78 19.16 19.18 -13.22
CA HIS A 78 18.29 19.18 -14.38
C HIS A 78 17.47 20.48 -14.50
N ALA A 79 17.36 21.00 -15.73
CA ALA A 79 16.74 22.30 -16.01
C ALA A 79 15.29 22.40 -15.49
N TYR A 80 14.52 21.32 -15.62
CA TYR A 80 13.13 21.28 -15.14
C TYR A 80 13.01 21.28 -13.62
N PHE A 81 13.93 20.62 -12.92
CA PHE A 81 13.96 20.66 -11.46
C PHE A 81 14.36 22.05 -10.96
N LYS A 82 15.41 22.65 -11.53
CA LYS A 82 15.83 24.02 -11.19
C LYS A 82 14.73 25.04 -11.48
N ARG A 83 14.04 24.90 -12.61
CA ARG A 83 12.86 25.72 -12.95
C ARG A 83 11.81 25.64 -11.86
N TRP A 84 11.37 24.44 -11.51
CA TRP A 84 10.40 24.21 -10.45
C TRP A 84 10.89 24.75 -9.10
N ARG A 85 12.16 24.55 -8.75
CA ARG A 85 12.70 24.89 -7.44
C ARG A 85 12.85 26.40 -7.21
N TYR A 86 13.21 27.16 -8.25
CA TYR A 86 13.62 28.56 -8.11
C TYR A 86 12.69 29.57 -8.79
N GLN A 87 11.79 29.15 -9.69
CA GLN A 87 10.83 30.07 -10.31
C GLN A 87 9.51 30.12 -9.53
N GLU A 88 8.93 31.33 -9.44
CA GLU A 88 7.66 31.58 -8.76
C GLU A 88 6.45 31.03 -9.52
N GLN A 89 6.53 30.93 -10.84
CA GLN A 89 5.45 30.43 -11.71
C GLN A 89 5.59 28.94 -12.05
N SER A 90 6.28 28.17 -11.22
CA SER A 90 6.36 26.71 -11.37
C SER A 90 6.19 26.04 -10.02
N GLN A 91 4.97 25.59 -9.75
CA GLN A 91 4.59 25.06 -8.46
C GLN A 91 4.43 23.54 -8.48
N LEU A 92 4.10 22.93 -9.62
CA LEU A 92 3.96 21.49 -9.74
C LEU A 92 5.07 20.89 -10.60
N LEU A 93 5.88 19.99 -10.05
CA LEU A 93 6.79 19.13 -10.80
C LEU A 93 6.18 17.74 -10.89
N TRP A 94 5.81 17.31 -12.09
CA TRP A 94 5.34 15.96 -12.35
C TRP A 94 6.46 15.13 -12.98
N ILE A 95 6.93 14.13 -12.23
CA ILE A 95 7.94 13.16 -12.67
C ILE A 95 7.21 11.89 -13.11
N LYS A 96 7.17 11.65 -14.43
CA LYS A 96 6.56 10.44 -14.97
C LYS A 96 7.58 9.50 -15.60
N GLY A 97 7.25 8.23 -15.58
CA GLY A 97 8.01 7.22 -16.31
C GLY A 97 7.49 5.81 -16.08
N ASP A 98 8.02 4.88 -16.83
CA ASP A 98 7.62 3.48 -16.85
C ASP A 98 7.96 2.78 -15.52
N PRO A 99 7.34 1.61 -15.27
CA PRO A 99 7.63 0.82 -14.08
C PRO A 99 9.12 0.48 -14.00
N GLY A 100 9.68 0.49 -12.78
CA GLY A 100 11.07 0.11 -12.57
C GLY A 100 12.14 1.14 -12.97
N LYS A 101 11.76 2.34 -13.48
CA LYS A 101 12.70 3.45 -13.80
C LYS A 101 13.23 4.24 -12.58
N GLY A 102 12.93 3.80 -11.36
CA GLY A 102 13.52 4.37 -10.14
C GLY A 102 12.83 5.61 -9.54
N LYS A 103 11.61 5.97 -9.99
CA LYS A 103 10.83 7.13 -9.50
C LYS A 103 10.82 7.27 -7.97
N THR A 104 10.42 6.23 -7.25
CA THR A 104 10.36 6.25 -5.78
C THR A 104 11.71 6.58 -5.15
N MET A 105 12.81 5.96 -5.61
CA MET A 105 14.15 6.20 -5.07
C MET A 105 14.66 7.61 -5.44
N LEU A 106 14.32 8.09 -6.63
CA LEU A 106 14.57 9.46 -7.07
C LEU A 106 13.88 10.47 -6.14
N LEU A 107 12.60 10.26 -5.82
CA LEU A 107 11.85 11.10 -4.87
C LEU A 107 12.42 11.02 -3.45
N CYS A 108 12.85 9.84 -2.98
CA CYS A 108 13.54 9.72 -1.68
C CYS A 108 14.81 10.58 -1.63
N GLY A 109 15.59 10.61 -2.71
CA GLY A 109 16.76 11.47 -2.87
C GLY A 109 16.41 12.95 -2.82
N ILE A 110 15.41 13.37 -3.59
CA ILE A 110 14.94 14.76 -3.59
C ILE A 110 14.45 15.18 -2.20
N ILE A 111 13.68 14.33 -1.50
CA ILE A 111 13.21 14.62 -0.14
C ILE A 111 14.39 14.85 0.81
N ASN A 112 15.44 14.04 0.74
CA ASN A 112 16.63 14.22 1.59
C ASN A 112 17.31 15.57 1.33
N GLU A 113 17.47 15.93 0.06
CA GLU A 113 18.09 17.19 -0.34
C GLU A 113 17.23 18.40 0.10
N LEU A 114 15.91 18.35 -0.13
CA LEU A 114 14.98 19.40 0.32
C LEU A 114 14.98 19.58 1.84
N THR A 115 15.01 18.48 2.60
CA THR A 115 15.07 18.51 4.07
C THR A 115 16.40 19.11 4.56
N THR A 116 17.49 18.87 3.83
CA THR A 116 18.83 19.36 4.19
C THR A 116 18.99 20.86 3.88
N PHE A 117 18.38 21.37 2.82
CA PHE A 117 18.57 22.77 2.40
C PHE A 117 17.85 23.81 3.25
N ALA A 118 16.83 23.44 4.01
CA ALA A 118 15.98 24.40 4.72
C ALA A 118 15.37 23.82 6.01
N PRO A 119 16.18 23.28 6.94
CA PRO A 119 15.69 22.54 8.11
C PRO A 119 14.77 23.36 9.03
N ASP A 120 14.94 24.68 9.07
CA ASP A 120 14.20 25.57 9.99
C ASP A 120 13.28 26.57 9.28
N THR A 121 13.29 26.59 7.93
CA THR A 121 12.58 27.60 7.13
C THR A 121 11.59 26.99 6.14
N ALA A 122 11.60 25.67 5.98
CA ALA A 122 10.67 24.99 5.10
C ALA A 122 10.20 23.65 5.68
N THR A 123 8.94 23.35 5.44
CA THR A 123 8.33 22.07 5.80
C THR A 123 8.37 21.13 4.61
N VAL A 124 8.80 19.89 4.81
CA VAL A 124 8.75 18.85 3.76
C VAL A 124 7.76 17.79 4.20
N SER A 125 6.61 17.73 3.53
CA SER A 125 5.56 16.75 3.79
C SER A 125 5.43 15.82 2.59
N PHE A 126 5.38 14.52 2.84
CA PHE A 126 5.42 13.53 1.77
C PHE A 126 4.57 12.30 2.06
N PHE A 127 4.15 11.64 1.00
CA PHE A 127 3.37 10.40 1.06
C PHE A 127 3.75 9.46 -0.07
N PHE A 128 3.80 8.16 0.22
CA PHE A 128 4.11 7.11 -0.74
C PHE A 128 2.88 6.23 -0.91
N CYS A 129 2.19 6.35 -2.04
CA CYS A 129 1.11 5.44 -2.38
C CYS A 129 1.68 4.03 -2.60
N GLN A 130 1.00 3.01 -2.08
CA GLN A 130 1.36 1.61 -2.32
C GLN A 130 0.12 0.79 -2.62
N ALA A 131 -0.06 0.35 -3.87
CA ALA A 131 -1.28 -0.30 -4.33
C ALA A 131 -1.57 -1.60 -3.54
N THR A 132 -0.51 -2.26 -3.08
CA THR A 132 -0.57 -3.49 -2.28
C THR A 132 -0.85 -3.26 -0.79
N ASP A 133 -1.04 -2.02 -0.33
CA ASP A 133 -1.36 -1.73 1.07
C ASP A 133 -2.60 -0.85 1.17
N VAL A 134 -3.71 -1.49 1.56
CA VAL A 134 -5.04 -0.87 1.66
C VAL A 134 -5.10 0.34 2.61
N ARG A 135 -4.11 0.51 3.48
CA ARG A 135 -4.04 1.65 4.40
C ARG A 135 -3.53 2.93 3.73
N ILE A 136 -2.88 2.79 2.56
CA ILE A 136 -2.13 3.86 1.87
C ILE A 136 -2.32 3.85 0.35
N ASN A 137 -3.38 3.21 -0.15
CA ASN A 137 -3.70 3.17 -1.59
C ASN A 137 -4.93 4.02 -1.96
N HIS A 138 -5.35 4.96 -1.12
CA HIS A 138 -6.54 5.78 -1.38
C HIS A 138 -6.32 7.25 -1.04
N ALA A 139 -7.08 8.13 -1.70
CA ALA A 139 -6.85 9.57 -1.68
C ALA A 139 -6.97 10.20 -0.28
N THR A 140 -7.89 9.71 0.57
CA THR A 140 -7.99 10.18 1.96
C THR A 140 -6.76 9.84 2.79
N ALA A 141 -6.10 8.69 2.56
CA ALA A 141 -4.84 8.36 3.23
C ALA A 141 -3.71 9.33 2.83
N VAL A 142 -3.67 9.72 1.55
CA VAL A 142 -2.71 10.73 1.06
C VAL A 142 -2.86 12.04 1.83
N LEU A 143 -4.08 12.59 1.90
CA LEU A 143 -4.33 13.84 2.64
C LEU A 143 -4.03 13.69 4.14
N ARG A 144 -4.46 12.58 4.77
CA ARG A 144 -4.17 12.31 6.18
C ARG A 144 -2.67 12.29 6.46
N GLY A 145 -1.89 11.61 5.63
CA GLY A 145 -0.44 11.55 5.76
C GLY A 145 0.23 12.91 5.55
N LEU A 146 -0.19 13.66 4.54
CA LEU A 146 0.34 15.00 4.28
C LEU A 146 0.02 15.97 5.42
N ILE A 147 -1.24 16.01 5.88
CA ILE A 147 -1.69 16.84 7.01
C ILE A 147 -0.90 16.47 8.26
N PHE A 148 -0.81 15.16 8.58
CA PHE A 148 -0.08 14.67 9.73
C PHE A 148 1.35 15.19 9.76
N MET A 149 2.06 15.09 8.64
CA MET A 149 3.44 15.57 8.53
C MET A 149 3.57 17.09 8.68
N LEU A 150 2.61 17.86 8.18
CA LEU A 150 2.60 19.32 8.31
C LEU A 150 2.43 19.74 9.77
N VAL A 151 1.42 19.20 10.45
CA VAL A 151 1.11 19.57 11.84
C VAL A 151 2.13 19.01 12.86
N ASP A 152 2.78 17.89 12.53
CA ASP A 152 3.87 17.33 13.33
C ASP A 152 5.15 18.19 13.24
N GLN A 153 5.46 18.74 12.06
CA GLN A 153 6.60 19.64 11.88
C GLN A 153 6.31 21.06 12.36
N GLN A 154 5.06 21.51 12.25
CA GLN A 154 4.62 22.84 12.64
C GLN A 154 3.37 22.75 13.55
N PRO A 155 3.55 22.54 14.86
CA PRO A 155 2.46 22.36 15.81
C PRO A 155 1.46 23.52 15.88
N SER A 156 1.84 24.73 15.44
CA SER A 156 0.93 25.88 15.37
C SER A 156 -0.26 25.65 14.43
N LEU A 157 -0.18 24.65 13.52
CA LEU A 157 -1.23 24.30 12.57
C LEU A 157 -2.24 23.27 13.12
N ILE A 158 -1.95 22.64 14.27
CA ILE A 158 -2.84 21.67 14.93
C ILE A 158 -4.29 22.18 15.11
N PRO A 159 -4.55 23.46 15.43
CA PRO A 159 -5.92 23.96 15.56
C PRO A 159 -6.81 23.73 14.32
N HIS A 160 -6.24 23.72 13.11
CA HIS A 160 -7.02 23.45 11.88
C HIS A 160 -7.58 22.03 11.83
N VAL A 161 -6.87 21.07 12.43
CA VAL A 161 -7.30 19.68 12.54
C VAL A 161 -8.21 19.47 13.76
N ARG A 162 -7.89 20.12 14.88
CA ARG A 162 -8.66 19.99 16.14
C ARG A 162 -10.07 20.56 16.01
N ARG A 163 -10.24 21.72 15.35
CA ARG A 163 -11.55 22.39 15.20
C ARG A 163 -12.67 21.48 14.69
N PRO A 164 -12.50 20.70 13.61
CA PRO A 164 -13.51 19.74 13.18
C PRO A 164 -13.46 18.43 14.00
N TYR A 165 -12.29 17.95 14.38
CA TYR A 165 -12.15 16.70 15.16
C TYR A 165 -12.82 16.76 16.54
N ASP A 166 -12.77 17.88 17.24
CA ASP A 166 -13.41 18.03 18.56
C ASP A 166 -14.94 17.95 18.50
N LYS A 167 -15.53 18.07 17.31
CA LYS A 167 -16.99 17.97 17.11
C LYS A 167 -17.43 16.54 16.79
N THR A 168 -16.67 15.81 15.98
CA THR A 168 -17.09 14.51 15.42
C THR A 168 -16.14 13.35 15.70
N GLY A 169 -15.03 13.62 16.41
CA GLY A 169 -13.98 12.65 16.70
C GLY A 169 -13.35 12.09 15.43
N LYS A 170 -12.96 10.82 15.47
CA LYS A 170 -12.32 10.13 14.33
C LYS A 170 -13.17 10.06 13.05
N GLN A 171 -14.49 10.24 13.14
CA GLN A 171 -15.38 10.17 11.99
C GLN A 171 -15.03 11.22 10.93
N VAL A 172 -14.48 12.37 11.33
CA VAL A 172 -13.99 13.40 10.39
C VAL A 172 -12.94 12.84 9.39
N PHE A 173 -12.23 11.77 9.75
CA PHE A 173 -11.21 11.16 8.90
C PHE A 173 -11.66 9.86 8.23
N GLU A 174 -12.75 9.24 8.68
CA GLU A 174 -13.15 7.85 8.34
C GLU A 174 -14.54 7.74 7.72
N ASP A 175 -15.40 8.74 7.86
CA ASP A 175 -16.76 8.75 7.34
C ASP A 175 -16.81 8.83 5.79
N VAL A 176 -17.99 8.61 5.21
CA VAL A 176 -18.24 8.74 3.77
C VAL A 176 -17.88 10.13 3.22
N ASN A 177 -17.94 11.16 4.06
CA ASN A 177 -17.57 12.54 3.75
C ASN A 177 -16.14 12.90 4.17
N ALA A 178 -15.31 11.92 4.52
CA ALA A 178 -13.94 12.17 5.00
C ALA A 178 -13.10 12.90 3.97
N TRP A 179 -13.32 12.67 2.67
CA TRP A 179 -12.58 13.36 1.61
C TRP A 179 -12.82 14.87 1.65
N GLU A 180 -14.08 15.28 1.76
CA GLU A 180 -14.51 16.67 1.81
C GLU A 180 -13.95 17.35 3.06
N ALA A 181 -14.11 16.73 4.23
CA ALA A 181 -13.58 17.25 5.48
C ALA A 181 -12.04 17.37 5.48
N LEU A 182 -11.33 16.36 5.01
CA LEU A 182 -9.86 16.39 4.89
C LEU A 182 -9.40 17.44 3.88
N SER A 183 -10.12 17.62 2.77
CA SER A 183 -9.81 18.64 1.77
C SER A 183 -9.97 20.06 2.32
N GLU A 184 -10.99 20.29 3.16
CA GLU A 184 -11.21 21.56 3.87
C GLU A 184 -10.14 21.82 4.93
N ILE A 185 -9.79 20.82 5.74
CA ILE A 185 -8.69 20.91 6.73
C ILE A 185 -7.38 21.25 6.02
N PHE A 186 -7.08 20.50 4.96
CA PHE A 186 -5.85 20.71 4.18
C PHE A 186 -5.81 22.11 3.56
N THR A 187 -6.93 22.56 2.97
CA THR A 187 -7.06 23.92 2.43
C THR A 187 -6.83 24.98 3.51
N SER A 188 -7.44 24.82 4.68
CA SER A 188 -7.30 25.75 5.81
C SER A 188 -5.84 25.85 6.29
N ILE A 189 -5.10 24.74 6.25
CA ILE A 189 -3.66 24.73 6.55
C ILE A 189 -2.87 25.49 5.48
N LEU A 190 -3.15 25.26 4.19
CA LEU A 190 -2.43 25.94 3.10
C LEU A 190 -2.67 27.47 3.09
N GLU A 191 -3.84 27.90 3.57
CA GLU A 191 -4.23 29.31 3.69
C GLU A 191 -3.71 29.99 4.97
N ASP A 192 -3.13 29.23 5.92
CA ASP A 192 -2.61 29.81 7.15
C ASP A 192 -1.42 30.74 6.85
N PRO A 193 -1.47 32.02 7.27
CA PRO A 193 -0.39 32.98 6.99
C PRO A 193 0.92 32.66 7.71
N LEU A 194 0.89 31.81 8.73
CA LEU A 194 2.06 31.31 9.45
C LEU A 194 2.64 30.05 8.81
N LEU A 195 2.01 29.46 7.79
CA LEU A 195 2.55 28.30 7.10
C LEU A 195 3.90 28.66 6.45
N GLN A 196 4.93 27.92 6.82
CA GLN A 196 6.26 28.08 6.23
C GLN A 196 6.27 27.70 4.74
N THR A 197 7.35 28.03 4.05
CA THR A 197 7.55 27.51 2.68
C THR A 197 7.44 25.99 2.71
N THR A 198 6.58 25.41 1.89
CA THR A 198 6.20 24.00 2.03
C THR A 198 6.47 23.24 0.74
N TYR A 199 7.14 22.09 0.87
CA TYR A 199 7.29 21.11 -0.20
C TYR A 199 6.39 19.92 0.06
N LEU A 200 5.51 19.63 -0.88
CA LEU A 200 4.56 18.51 -0.83
C LEU A 200 4.96 17.47 -1.86
N VAL A 201 5.22 16.24 -1.42
CA VAL A 201 5.69 15.16 -2.31
C VAL A 201 4.73 13.98 -2.27
N ILE A 202 4.18 13.58 -3.42
CA ILE A 202 3.35 12.36 -3.53
C ILE A 202 4.02 11.41 -4.52
N ASP A 203 4.49 10.27 -4.03
CA ASP A 203 5.03 9.22 -4.89
C ASP A 203 3.91 8.26 -5.36
N ALA A 204 4.00 7.85 -6.62
CA ALA A 204 3.19 6.81 -7.27
C ALA A 204 1.68 7.08 -7.24
N LEU A 205 1.23 8.21 -7.81
CA LEU A 205 -0.20 8.53 -7.94
C LEU A 205 -1.01 7.40 -8.60
N ASP A 206 -0.42 6.66 -9.54
CA ASP A 206 -1.05 5.49 -10.18
C ASP A 206 -1.37 4.33 -9.22
N GLU A 207 -0.75 4.31 -8.04
CA GLU A 207 -1.01 3.32 -7.00
C GLU A 207 -2.14 3.74 -6.03
N CYS A 208 -2.75 4.92 -6.22
CA CYS A 208 -3.97 5.33 -5.55
C CYS A 208 -5.19 4.72 -6.26
N THR A 209 -5.70 3.60 -5.75
CA THR A 209 -6.80 2.82 -6.35
C THR A 209 -8.17 3.45 -6.14
N THR A 210 -8.34 4.27 -5.09
CA THR A 210 -9.64 4.87 -4.74
C THR A 210 -9.54 6.38 -4.54
N GLY A 211 -10.38 7.14 -5.25
CA GLY A 211 -10.43 8.61 -5.14
C GLY A 211 -9.32 9.36 -5.90
N LEU A 212 -8.60 8.70 -6.81
CA LEU A 212 -7.52 9.31 -7.59
C LEU A 212 -7.98 10.54 -8.37
N ASP A 213 -9.17 10.50 -8.98
CA ASP A 213 -9.71 11.64 -9.74
C ASP A 213 -9.90 12.88 -8.85
N ARG A 214 -10.36 12.68 -7.61
CA ARG A 214 -10.52 13.75 -6.62
C ARG A 214 -9.16 14.32 -6.21
N LEU A 215 -8.17 13.46 -5.99
CA LEU A 215 -6.80 13.86 -5.66
C LEU A 215 -6.15 14.67 -6.80
N LEU A 216 -6.28 14.21 -8.05
CA LEU A 216 -5.74 14.92 -9.21
C LEU A 216 -6.41 16.28 -9.42
N LYS A 217 -7.73 16.37 -9.22
CA LYS A 217 -8.46 17.65 -9.25
C LYS A 217 -7.96 18.61 -8.17
N LEU A 218 -7.75 18.13 -6.94
CA LEU A 218 -7.19 18.92 -5.85
C LEU A 218 -5.78 19.43 -6.21
N LEU A 219 -4.91 18.56 -6.71
CA LEU A 219 -3.56 18.92 -7.17
C LEU A 219 -3.60 20.00 -8.25
N SER A 220 -4.45 19.83 -9.27
CA SER A 220 -4.60 20.79 -10.36
C SER A 220 -5.11 22.15 -9.88
N GLN A 221 -6.02 22.18 -8.91
CA GLN A 221 -6.61 23.42 -8.38
C GLN A 221 -5.68 24.14 -7.41
N LYS A 222 -5.01 23.39 -6.52
CA LYS A 222 -4.25 23.96 -5.40
C LYS A 222 -2.78 24.22 -5.74
N SER A 223 -2.22 23.56 -6.76
CA SER A 223 -0.81 23.76 -7.12
C SER A 223 -0.47 25.19 -7.50
N SER A 224 -1.34 25.91 -8.19
CA SER A 224 -1.10 27.31 -8.58
C SER A 224 -1.71 28.35 -7.62
N ALA A 225 -2.42 27.91 -6.58
CA ALA A 225 -3.14 28.80 -5.67
C ALA A 225 -2.24 29.44 -4.60
N TYR A 226 -1.15 28.76 -4.21
CA TYR A 226 -0.32 29.15 -3.06
C TYR A 226 1.16 29.25 -3.46
N PRO A 227 1.72 30.47 -3.64
CA PRO A 227 3.09 30.66 -4.13
C PRO A 227 4.19 30.06 -3.24
N HIS A 228 3.92 29.91 -1.93
CA HIS A 228 4.82 29.34 -0.93
C HIS A 228 4.75 27.80 -0.85
N VAL A 229 3.91 27.15 -1.67
CA VAL A 229 3.69 25.70 -1.64
C VAL A 229 4.10 25.09 -2.98
N LYS A 230 5.15 24.26 -2.97
CA LYS A 230 5.64 23.55 -4.15
C LYS A 230 5.33 22.06 -4.06
N TRP A 231 4.80 21.50 -5.13
CA TRP A 231 4.41 20.11 -5.27
C TRP A 231 5.39 19.34 -6.15
N ILE A 232 5.75 18.13 -5.73
CA ILE A 232 6.34 17.09 -6.57
C ILE A 232 5.41 15.90 -6.56
N VAL A 233 5.03 15.42 -7.73
CA VAL A 233 4.27 14.17 -7.86
C VAL A 233 4.95 13.22 -8.81
N SER A 234 4.88 11.92 -8.51
CA SER A 234 5.34 10.88 -9.43
C SER A 234 4.19 9.99 -9.89
N SER A 235 4.27 9.50 -11.13
CA SER A 235 3.33 8.50 -11.63
C SER A 235 3.92 7.70 -12.79
N ARG A 236 3.20 6.67 -13.21
CA ARG A 236 3.37 6.06 -14.52
C ARG A 236 2.82 6.92 -15.65
N ASN A 237 3.14 6.51 -16.88
CA ASN A 237 2.66 7.07 -18.14
C ASN A 237 1.19 6.70 -18.44
N TRP A 238 0.29 6.92 -17.48
CA TRP A 238 -1.14 6.60 -17.62
C TRP A 238 -1.92 7.77 -18.23
N PRO A 239 -2.63 7.57 -19.36
CA PRO A 239 -3.38 8.64 -20.03
C PRO A 239 -4.38 9.35 -19.11
N ALA A 240 -5.06 8.62 -18.22
CA ALA A 240 -6.04 9.20 -17.30
C ALA A 240 -5.42 10.19 -16.29
N ILE A 241 -4.17 9.95 -15.85
CA ILE A 241 -3.44 10.89 -14.99
C ILE A 241 -2.98 12.09 -15.82
N GLU A 242 -2.48 11.82 -17.03
CA GLU A 242 -2.00 12.84 -17.96
C GLU A 242 -3.09 13.83 -18.34
N GLU A 243 -4.28 13.35 -18.69
CA GLU A 243 -5.43 14.18 -19.07
C GLU A 243 -5.78 15.22 -17.99
N ILE A 244 -5.79 14.81 -16.72
CA ILE A 244 -6.18 15.70 -15.61
C ILE A 244 -5.02 16.63 -15.23
N LEU A 245 -3.80 16.09 -15.06
CA LEU A 245 -2.63 16.92 -14.72
C LEU A 245 -2.25 17.86 -15.86
N ASP A 246 -2.65 17.56 -17.10
CA ASP A 246 -2.34 18.45 -18.20
C ASP A 246 -3.11 19.78 -18.16
N VAL A 247 -4.24 19.81 -17.46
CA VAL A 247 -5.02 21.03 -17.20
C VAL A 247 -4.35 21.92 -16.14
N ALA A 248 -3.47 21.38 -15.31
CA ALA A 248 -2.82 22.15 -14.25
C ALA A 248 -1.94 23.28 -14.81
N THR A 249 -2.15 24.49 -14.29
CA THR A 249 -1.32 25.65 -14.62
C THR A 249 -0.01 25.60 -13.82
N GLN A 250 1.05 26.28 -14.30
CA GLN A 250 2.35 26.34 -13.61
C GLN A 250 3.01 24.97 -13.34
N LYS A 251 2.73 23.98 -14.20
CA LYS A 251 3.33 22.64 -14.16
C LYS A 251 4.64 22.58 -14.94
N THR A 252 5.56 21.76 -14.46
CA THR A 252 6.73 21.27 -15.19
C THR A 252 6.66 19.75 -15.26
N LYS A 253 6.74 19.19 -16.47
CA LYS A 253 6.66 17.75 -16.72
C LYS A 253 8.04 17.19 -17.04
N LEU A 254 8.50 16.24 -16.24
CA LEU A 254 9.75 15.52 -16.44
C LEU A 254 9.42 14.06 -16.77
N CYS A 255 9.70 13.66 -18.01
CA CYS A 255 9.52 12.30 -18.50
C CYS A 255 10.85 11.57 -18.43
N LEU A 256 10.96 10.49 -17.65
CA LEU A 256 12.21 9.75 -17.50
C LEU A 256 12.67 9.13 -18.83
N GLU A 257 11.74 8.71 -19.68
CA GLU A 257 12.02 8.16 -21.02
C GLU A 257 12.62 9.21 -21.96
N LEU A 258 12.36 10.50 -21.75
CA LEU A 258 12.96 11.57 -22.57
C LEU A 258 14.33 12.02 -22.05
N ASN A 259 14.79 11.43 -20.94
CA ASN A 259 16.07 11.74 -20.29
C ASN A 259 16.96 10.49 -20.24
N GLU A 260 16.98 9.71 -21.33
CA GLU A 260 17.61 8.39 -21.40
C GLU A 260 19.07 8.40 -20.97
N THR A 261 19.85 9.41 -21.36
CA THR A 261 21.27 9.52 -20.99
C THR A 261 21.45 9.61 -19.47
N SER A 262 20.75 10.53 -18.81
CA SER A 262 20.84 10.71 -17.35
C SER A 262 20.31 9.49 -16.60
N VAL A 263 19.24 8.87 -17.10
CA VAL A 263 18.71 7.62 -16.52
C VAL A 263 19.70 6.46 -16.72
N ALA A 264 20.35 6.35 -17.87
CA ALA A 264 21.35 5.32 -18.13
C ALA A 264 22.58 5.47 -17.23
N GLU A 265 23.07 6.70 -17.03
CA GLU A 265 24.17 6.99 -16.09
C GLU A 265 23.79 6.61 -14.65
N ALA A 266 22.58 6.97 -14.21
CA ALA A 266 22.06 6.62 -12.90
C ALA A 266 21.93 5.10 -12.70
N VAL A 267 21.46 4.39 -13.73
CA VAL A 267 21.39 2.92 -13.72
C VAL A 267 22.77 2.30 -13.72
N ALA A 268 23.74 2.86 -14.46
CA ALA A 268 25.13 2.39 -14.44
C ALA A 268 25.76 2.52 -13.05
N ALA A 269 25.52 3.64 -12.35
CA ALA A 269 25.95 3.82 -10.96
C ALA A 269 25.32 2.78 -10.03
N PHE A 270 24.02 2.51 -10.20
CA PHE A 270 23.33 1.45 -9.44
C PHE A 270 23.88 0.05 -9.74
N ILE A 271 24.14 -0.27 -11.01
CA ILE A 271 24.77 -1.54 -11.42
C ILE A 271 26.12 -1.69 -10.74
N HIS A 272 26.97 -0.65 -10.80
CA HIS A 272 28.29 -0.70 -10.18
C HIS A 272 28.21 -1.07 -8.69
N TYR A 273 27.34 -0.39 -7.94
CA TYR A 273 27.10 -0.68 -6.53
C TYR A 273 26.61 -2.11 -6.29
N ARG A 274 25.58 -2.55 -7.03
CA ARG A 274 24.97 -3.88 -6.86
C ARG A 274 25.92 -5.01 -7.22
N VAL A 275 26.73 -4.82 -8.26
CA VAL A 275 27.75 -5.79 -8.68
C VAL A 275 28.86 -5.87 -7.64
N GLN A 276 29.27 -4.75 -7.04
CA GLN A 276 30.26 -4.77 -5.96
C GLN A 276 29.72 -5.53 -4.74
N GLU A 277 28.52 -5.22 -4.27
CA GLU A 277 27.88 -5.91 -3.14
C GLU A 277 27.74 -7.42 -3.39
N LEU A 278 27.32 -7.80 -4.59
CA LEU A 278 27.20 -9.20 -4.99
C LEU A 278 28.58 -9.88 -5.06
N ALA A 279 29.59 -9.21 -5.59
CA ALA A 279 30.94 -9.73 -5.71
C ALA A 279 31.59 -9.96 -4.33
N GLU A 280 31.37 -9.06 -3.37
CA GLU A 280 31.81 -9.21 -1.98
C GLU A 280 31.11 -10.41 -1.32
N LYS A 281 29.77 -10.47 -1.39
CA LYS A 281 28.97 -11.55 -0.80
C LYS A 281 29.32 -12.93 -1.38
N LYS A 282 29.54 -13.01 -2.69
CA LYS A 282 29.76 -14.27 -3.42
C LYS A 282 31.23 -14.56 -3.71
N LYS A 283 32.15 -13.69 -3.27
CA LYS A 283 33.60 -13.77 -3.49
C LYS A 283 33.96 -13.94 -4.97
N TYR A 284 33.39 -13.10 -5.83
CA TYR A 284 33.67 -13.12 -7.26
C TYR A 284 35.13 -12.72 -7.56
N THR A 285 35.70 -13.30 -8.63
CA THR A 285 36.95 -12.78 -9.22
C THR A 285 36.65 -11.49 -9.98
N SER A 286 37.69 -10.70 -10.29
CA SER A 286 37.56 -9.54 -11.17
C SER A 286 36.89 -9.91 -12.49
N GLU A 287 37.30 -11.01 -13.12
CA GLU A 287 36.74 -11.48 -14.39
C GLU A 287 35.23 -11.76 -14.32
N ILE A 288 34.74 -12.42 -13.26
CA ILE A 288 33.30 -12.68 -13.08
C ILE A 288 32.57 -11.37 -12.80
N ARG A 289 33.11 -10.52 -11.93
CA ARG A 289 32.54 -9.21 -11.61
C ARG A 289 32.37 -8.36 -12.88
N ASP A 290 33.40 -8.29 -13.71
CA ASP A 290 33.41 -7.49 -14.92
C ASP A 290 32.42 -8.07 -15.96
N THR A 291 32.35 -9.41 -16.06
CA THR A 291 31.34 -10.09 -16.92
C THR A 291 29.91 -9.77 -16.46
N VAL A 292 29.63 -9.83 -15.17
CA VAL A 292 28.30 -9.48 -14.62
C VAL A 292 28.01 -8.01 -14.89
N SER A 293 28.96 -7.11 -14.64
CA SER A 293 28.79 -5.66 -14.89
C SER A 293 28.47 -5.37 -16.36
N GLN A 294 29.23 -5.95 -17.29
CA GLN A 294 29.01 -5.77 -18.73
C GLN A 294 27.65 -6.31 -19.16
N HIS A 295 27.27 -7.49 -18.68
CA HIS A 295 25.96 -8.06 -19.01
C HIS A 295 24.81 -7.18 -18.51
N LEU A 296 24.89 -6.68 -17.27
CA LEU A 296 23.84 -5.83 -16.71
C LEU A 296 23.74 -4.48 -17.45
N LEU A 297 24.87 -3.87 -17.80
CA LEU A 297 24.90 -2.60 -18.55
C LEU A 297 24.23 -2.75 -19.94
N SER A 298 24.47 -3.87 -20.62
CA SER A 298 23.93 -4.11 -21.96
C SER A 298 22.44 -4.46 -21.99
N ASN A 299 21.88 -5.02 -20.90
CA ASN A 299 20.52 -5.62 -20.92
C ASN A 299 19.49 -4.88 -20.05
N ALA A 300 19.92 -3.97 -19.16
CA ALA A 300 19.00 -3.29 -18.24
C ALA A 300 18.06 -2.29 -18.93
N HIS A 301 18.45 -1.73 -20.09
CA HIS A 301 17.67 -0.73 -20.84
C HIS A 301 17.08 0.38 -19.95
N GLY A 302 17.90 0.92 -19.04
CA GLY A 302 17.50 1.99 -18.14
C GLY A 302 16.52 1.57 -17.03
N THR A 303 16.41 0.28 -16.70
CA THR A 303 15.44 -0.25 -15.73
C THR A 303 16.12 -0.76 -14.45
N PHE A 304 16.03 0.01 -13.36
CA PHE A 304 16.59 -0.36 -12.06
C PHE A 304 16.01 -1.68 -11.52
N LEU A 305 14.71 -1.90 -11.71
CA LEU A 305 14.05 -3.12 -11.24
C LEU A 305 14.60 -4.38 -11.91
N TRP A 306 14.91 -4.32 -13.21
CA TRP A 306 15.53 -5.44 -13.92
C TRP A 306 16.88 -5.79 -13.29
N VAL A 307 17.72 -4.79 -13.03
CA VAL A 307 19.03 -4.98 -12.36
C VAL A 307 18.84 -5.60 -10.98
N ALA A 308 17.89 -5.10 -10.19
CA ALA A 308 17.61 -5.62 -8.85
C ALA A 308 17.20 -7.10 -8.90
N LEU A 309 16.30 -7.49 -9.81
CA LEU A 309 15.82 -8.86 -9.97
C LEU A 309 16.94 -9.82 -10.42
N VAL A 310 17.74 -9.42 -11.41
CA VAL A 310 18.87 -10.24 -11.90
C VAL A 310 19.92 -10.42 -10.80
N CYS A 311 20.33 -9.34 -10.12
CA CYS A 311 21.27 -9.42 -9.00
C CYS A 311 20.74 -10.31 -7.88
N GLU A 312 19.44 -10.25 -7.57
CA GLU A 312 18.81 -11.09 -6.55
C GLU A 312 18.85 -12.57 -6.94
N LYS A 313 18.49 -12.92 -8.19
CA LYS A 313 18.60 -14.31 -8.67
C LYS A 313 20.05 -14.82 -8.61
N LEU A 314 21.03 -13.98 -8.95
CA LEU A 314 22.45 -14.36 -8.87
C LEU A 314 22.94 -14.62 -7.43
N THR A 315 22.25 -14.13 -6.39
CA THR A 315 22.63 -14.41 -4.99
C THR A 315 22.58 -15.91 -4.68
N ASN A 316 21.68 -16.66 -5.31
CA ASN A 316 21.50 -18.10 -5.11
C ASN A 316 22.31 -18.95 -6.10
N VAL A 317 22.99 -18.34 -7.07
CA VAL A 317 23.76 -19.05 -8.09
C VAL A 317 25.18 -19.34 -7.60
N PRO A 318 25.67 -20.59 -7.68
CA PRO A 318 27.07 -20.90 -7.39
C PRO A 318 28.01 -20.14 -8.33
N LYS A 319 29.11 -19.60 -7.82
CA LYS A 319 30.08 -18.78 -8.59
C LYS A 319 30.48 -19.42 -9.94
N ARG A 320 30.72 -20.73 -9.96
CA ARG A 320 31.08 -21.50 -11.16
C ARG A 320 30.02 -21.48 -12.28
N ASN A 321 28.76 -21.23 -11.95
CA ASN A 321 27.64 -21.25 -12.89
C ASN A 321 27.17 -19.85 -13.30
N VAL A 322 27.76 -18.78 -12.75
CA VAL A 322 27.29 -17.40 -12.97
C VAL A 322 27.29 -17.04 -14.45
N ARG A 323 28.36 -17.34 -15.20
CA ARG A 323 28.44 -17.02 -16.64
C ARG A 323 27.32 -17.66 -17.44
N LYS A 324 27.14 -18.97 -17.28
CA LYS A 324 26.06 -19.72 -17.92
C LYS A 324 24.69 -19.16 -17.53
N LYS A 325 24.50 -18.80 -16.26
CA LYS A 325 23.21 -18.26 -15.80
C LYS A 325 22.91 -16.87 -16.36
N LEU A 326 23.93 -16.04 -16.61
CA LEU A 326 23.74 -14.73 -17.24
C LEU A 326 23.15 -14.84 -18.65
N GLU A 327 23.53 -15.86 -19.42
CA GLU A 327 22.98 -16.11 -20.76
C GLU A 327 21.47 -16.40 -20.75
N GLU A 328 20.90 -16.75 -19.60
CA GLU A 328 19.47 -17.00 -19.46
C GLU A 328 18.64 -15.76 -19.15
N PHE A 329 19.26 -14.62 -18.81
CA PHE A 329 18.53 -13.39 -18.50
C PHE A 329 18.34 -12.55 -19.76
N PRO A 330 17.09 -12.41 -20.26
CA PRO A 330 16.83 -11.60 -21.44
C PRO A 330 16.90 -10.11 -21.13
N SER A 331 17.02 -9.31 -22.18
CA SER A 331 16.96 -7.85 -22.10
C SER A 331 15.56 -7.36 -21.77
N GLY A 332 15.48 -6.37 -20.87
CA GLY A 332 14.21 -5.74 -20.51
C GLY A 332 13.35 -6.52 -19.52
N LEU A 333 12.43 -5.80 -18.88
CA LEU A 333 11.68 -6.29 -17.73
C LEU A 333 10.60 -7.33 -18.10
N ASP A 334 9.87 -7.11 -19.20
CA ASP A 334 8.77 -7.99 -19.60
C ASP A 334 9.30 -9.35 -20.06
N GLU A 335 10.36 -9.38 -20.87
CA GLU A 335 11.01 -10.63 -21.26
C GLU A 335 11.61 -11.35 -20.05
N LEU A 336 12.14 -10.62 -19.06
CA LEU A 336 12.61 -11.22 -17.81
C LEU A 336 11.44 -11.89 -17.06
N TYR A 337 10.27 -11.24 -16.98
CA TYR A 337 9.07 -11.86 -16.40
C TYR A 337 8.63 -13.11 -17.18
N LYS A 338 8.58 -13.06 -18.52
CA LYS A 338 8.26 -14.24 -19.36
C LYS A 338 9.23 -15.40 -19.08
N ARG A 339 10.53 -15.13 -19.01
CA ARG A 339 11.54 -16.14 -18.69
C ARG A 339 11.32 -16.75 -17.30
N MET A 340 11.02 -15.93 -16.30
CA MET A 340 10.77 -16.40 -14.93
C MET A 340 9.50 -17.25 -14.85
N LEU A 341 8.44 -16.86 -15.55
CA LEU A 341 7.22 -17.65 -15.62
C LEU A 341 7.45 -18.97 -16.37
N GLY A 342 8.22 -18.96 -17.47
CA GLY A 342 8.63 -20.18 -18.16
C GLY A 342 9.38 -21.16 -17.25
N GLN A 343 10.28 -20.66 -16.40
CA GLN A 343 10.98 -21.50 -15.39
C GLN A 343 10.02 -22.10 -14.36
N ILE A 344 8.97 -21.36 -13.97
CA ILE A 344 7.92 -21.88 -13.09
C ILE A 344 7.13 -22.99 -13.79
N SER A 345 6.76 -22.77 -15.05
CA SER A 345 6.05 -23.75 -15.88
C SER A 345 6.86 -25.04 -16.14
N GLU A 346 8.18 -24.99 -16.06
CA GLU A 346 9.08 -26.15 -16.18
C GLU A 346 9.34 -26.88 -14.85
N SER A 347 8.85 -26.37 -13.72
CA SER A 347 9.07 -26.98 -12.40
C SER A 347 8.05 -28.07 -12.07
N ASP A 348 8.41 -28.99 -11.18
CA ASP A 348 7.50 -30.04 -10.70
C ASP A 348 6.27 -29.45 -9.98
N ASP A 349 6.40 -28.26 -9.38
CA ASP A 349 5.35 -27.53 -8.68
C ASP A 349 4.60 -26.51 -9.55
N ALA A 350 4.69 -26.62 -10.88
CA ALA A 350 4.16 -25.62 -11.83
C ALA A 350 2.70 -25.25 -11.57
N GLU A 351 1.82 -26.24 -11.39
CA GLU A 351 0.38 -26.02 -11.19
C GLU A 351 0.09 -25.29 -9.87
N ILE A 352 0.79 -25.65 -8.79
CA ILE A 352 0.63 -25.00 -7.48
C ILE A 352 1.15 -23.56 -7.55
N CYS A 353 2.29 -23.35 -8.21
CA CYS A 353 2.85 -22.03 -8.41
C CYS A 353 1.93 -21.12 -9.24
N LYS A 354 1.32 -21.64 -10.32
CA LYS A 354 0.35 -20.88 -11.13
C LYS A 354 -0.91 -20.55 -10.34
N SER A 355 -1.44 -21.50 -9.58
CA SER A 355 -2.56 -21.28 -8.66
C SER A 355 -2.24 -20.23 -7.59
N LEU A 356 -1.01 -20.25 -7.07
CA LEU A 356 -0.52 -19.23 -6.14
C LEU A 356 -0.45 -17.85 -6.79
N LEU A 357 0.13 -17.74 -7.99
CA LEU A 357 0.19 -16.49 -8.72
C LEU A 357 -1.21 -15.96 -9.07
N SER A 358 -2.15 -16.83 -9.42
CA SER A 358 -3.53 -16.45 -9.74
C SER A 358 -4.25 -15.88 -8.52
N VAL A 359 -4.22 -16.57 -7.38
CA VAL A 359 -4.82 -16.11 -6.12
C VAL A 359 -4.19 -14.80 -5.67
N ILE A 360 -2.86 -14.72 -5.59
CA ILE A 360 -2.17 -13.50 -5.12
C ILE A 360 -2.41 -12.31 -6.06
N THR A 361 -2.60 -12.55 -7.35
CA THR A 361 -2.91 -11.50 -8.32
C THR A 361 -4.36 -11.02 -8.19
N ALA A 362 -5.30 -11.93 -7.92
CA ALA A 362 -6.72 -11.64 -7.77
C ALA A 362 -7.05 -10.91 -6.46
N VAL A 363 -6.39 -11.23 -5.35
CA VAL A 363 -6.70 -10.62 -4.05
C VAL A 363 -6.38 -9.11 -3.99
N HIS A 364 -7.23 -8.38 -3.27
CA HIS A 364 -7.11 -6.93 -3.09
C HIS A 364 -6.10 -6.52 -2.01
N ARG A 365 -5.73 -7.43 -1.11
CA ARG A 365 -4.75 -7.21 -0.06
C ARG A 365 -3.74 -8.36 0.01
N PRO A 366 -2.54 -8.11 0.56
CA PRO A 366 -1.64 -9.17 0.93
C PRO A 366 -2.33 -10.18 1.85
N ILE A 367 -2.03 -11.46 1.63
CA ILE A 367 -2.61 -12.57 2.39
C ILE A 367 -1.53 -13.24 3.22
N THR A 368 -1.91 -13.88 4.32
CA THR A 368 -0.97 -14.63 5.16
C THR A 368 -0.83 -16.08 4.69
N LEU A 369 0.26 -16.76 5.08
CA LEU A 369 0.43 -18.20 4.89
C LEU A 369 -0.75 -18.99 5.45
N ASP A 370 -1.27 -18.54 6.59
CA ASP A 370 -2.42 -19.16 7.27
C ASP A 370 -3.72 -19.01 6.48
N GLU A 371 -3.88 -17.91 5.75
CA GLU A 371 -5.01 -17.67 4.85
C GLU A 371 -4.86 -18.43 3.52
N LEU A 372 -3.63 -18.62 3.04
CA LEU A 372 -3.35 -19.22 1.73
C LEU A 372 -3.96 -20.62 1.58
N ALA A 373 -3.87 -21.45 2.62
CA ALA A 373 -4.46 -22.79 2.63
C ALA A 373 -5.99 -22.79 2.51
N SER A 374 -6.65 -21.64 2.72
CA SER A 374 -8.09 -21.47 2.50
C SER A 374 -8.42 -21.03 1.06
N TYR A 375 -7.42 -20.75 0.22
CA TYR A 375 -7.63 -20.25 -1.15
C TYR A 375 -7.15 -21.24 -2.22
N ILE A 376 -6.13 -22.04 -1.92
CA ILE A 376 -5.51 -22.98 -2.86
C ILE A 376 -5.75 -24.41 -2.40
N ASP A 377 -6.04 -25.30 -3.34
CA ASP A 377 -6.04 -26.74 -3.07
C ASP A 377 -4.59 -27.20 -3.03
N LEU A 378 -4.07 -27.40 -1.82
CA LEU A 378 -2.73 -27.91 -1.60
C LEU A 378 -2.80 -29.45 -1.58
N PRO A 379 -1.92 -30.16 -2.31
CA PRO A 379 -1.80 -31.61 -2.18
C PRO A 379 -1.55 -32.03 -0.74
N GLU A 380 -2.01 -33.24 -0.37
CA GLU A 380 -1.87 -33.76 1.00
C GLU A 380 -0.41 -33.91 1.44
N GLU A 381 0.52 -34.01 0.48
CA GLU A 381 1.96 -34.09 0.70
C GLU A 381 2.58 -32.78 1.19
N ILE A 382 1.92 -31.63 0.99
CA ILE A 382 2.34 -30.35 1.55
C ILE A 382 1.92 -30.32 3.00
N ALA A 383 2.83 -30.71 3.89
CA ALA A 383 2.52 -31.02 5.27
C ALA A 383 2.51 -29.77 6.16
N ASP A 384 3.31 -28.75 5.83
CA ASP A 384 3.45 -27.57 6.67
C ASP A 384 3.83 -26.25 5.94
N ASN A 385 4.02 -25.20 6.74
CA ASN A 385 4.37 -23.87 6.26
C ASN A 385 5.78 -23.76 5.64
N SER A 386 6.66 -24.73 5.89
CA SER A 386 8.01 -24.80 5.30
C SER A 386 7.91 -25.15 3.82
N ASP A 387 7.11 -26.15 3.48
CA ASP A 387 6.86 -26.57 2.09
C ASP A 387 6.23 -25.42 1.29
N LEU A 388 5.25 -24.72 1.88
CA LEU A 388 4.67 -23.52 1.28
C LEU A 388 5.69 -22.40 1.06
N ALA A 389 6.61 -22.19 2.00
CA ALA A 389 7.66 -21.19 1.85
C ALA A 389 8.63 -21.57 0.71
N GLU A 390 8.89 -22.86 0.50
CA GLU A 390 9.69 -23.35 -0.63
C GLU A 390 8.99 -23.09 -1.96
N ILE A 391 7.69 -23.41 -2.09
CA ILE A 391 6.88 -23.16 -3.28
C ILE A 391 6.79 -21.65 -3.60
N ILE A 392 6.57 -20.81 -2.58
CA ILE A 392 6.63 -19.36 -2.74
C ILE A 392 8.02 -18.92 -3.23
N GLY A 393 9.08 -19.61 -2.77
CA GLY A 393 10.45 -19.43 -3.25
C GLY A 393 10.63 -19.74 -4.74
N ILE A 394 9.92 -20.74 -5.27
CA ILE A 394 9.90 -21.10 -6.71
C ILE A 394 9.26 -19.97 -7.52
N CYS A 395 8.14 -19.40 -7.04
CA CYS A 395 7.53 -18.18 -7.58
C CYS A 395 8.41 -16.93 -7.43
N GLY A 396 9.62 -17.07 -6.88
CA GLY A 396 10.52 -15.99 -6.51
C GLY A 396 10.73 -14.98 -7.64
N SER A 397 10.81 -13.71 -7.24
CA SER A 397 10.80 -12.51 -8.10
C SER A 397 9.43 -12.05 -8.59
N PHE A 398 8.39 -12.89 -8.55
CA PHE A 398 6.99 -12.42 -8.56
C PHE A 398 6.49 -12.18 -7.14
N LEU A 399 6.78 -13.09 -6.21
CA LEU A 399 6.28 -13.07 -4.84
C LEU A 399 7.37 -12.77 -3.81
N THR A 400 6.97 -12.18 -2.69
CA THR A 400 7.78 -12.01 -1.49
C THR A 400 7.01 -12.52 -0.27
N LEU A 401 7.70 -13.23 0.62
CA LEU A 401 7.18 -13.71 1.89
C LEU A 401 7.83 -12.93 3.03
N ARG A 402 7.03 -12.19 3.81
CA ARG A 402 7.49 -11.31 4.89
C ARG A 402 6.63 -11.47 6.13
N ARG A 403 7.22 -11.90 7.25
CA ARG A 403 6.50 -12.12 8.52
C ARG A 403 5.21 -12.94 8.30
N ARG A 404 5.28 -13.97 7.45
CA ARG A 404 4.15 -14.82 7.01
C ARG A 404 3.15 -14.17 6.05
N THR A 405 3.35 -12.94 5.61
CA THR A 405 2.51 -12.28 4.59
C THR A 405 3.13 -12.43 3.20
N ILE A 406 2.31 -12.85 2.25
CA ILE A 406 2.64 -13.02 0.84
C ILE A 406 2.13 -11.80 0.08
N SER A 407 2.98 -11.21 -0.74
CA SER A 407 2.62 -10.12 -1.65
C SER A 407 3.42 -10.18 -2.93
N LEU A 408 2.97 -9.47 -3.96
CA LEU A 408 3.77 -9.26 -5.17
C LEU A 408 5.00 -8.41 -4.85
N VAL A 409 6.12 -8.68 -5.51
CA VAL A 409 7.39 -7.94 -5.36
C VAL A 409 7.25 -6.50 -5.85
N HIS A 410 6.46 -6.30 -6.91
CA HIS A 410 6.25 -5.00 -7.51
C HIS A 410 4.93 -4.97 -8.30
N GLN A 411 4.31 -3.80 -8.42
CA GLN A 411 3.08 -3.63 -9.20
C GLN A 411 3.28 -4.04 -10.67
N SER A 412 4.45 -3.83 -11.28
CA SER A 412 4.75 -4.32 -12.64
C SER A 412 4.66 -5.83 -12.80
N ALA A 413 4.93 -6.60 -11.73
CA ALA A 413 4.73 -8.04 -11.75
C ALA A 413 3.23 -8.37 -11.81
N LYS A 414 2.39 -7.63 -11.07
CA LYS A 414 0.92 -7.75 -11.16
C LYS A 414 0.44 -7.46 -12.59
N ASP A 415 0.93 -6.38 -13.19
CA ASP A 415 0.49 -5.95 -14.51
C ASP A 415 0.89 -6.95 -15.59
N PHE A 416 2.11 -7.50 -15.52
CA PHE A 416 2.55 -8.58 -16.39
C PHE A 416 1.65 -9.81 -16.27
N LEU A 417 1.35 -10.23 -15.03
CA LEU A 417 0.49 -11.38 -14.75
C LEU A 417 -0.94 -11.18 -15.28
N LEU A 418 -1.48 -9.96 -15.16
CA LEU A 418 -2.83 -9.62 -15.64
C LEU A 418 -2.94 -9.40 -17.15
N ARG A 419 -1.85 -9.04 -17.84
CA ARG A 419 -1.90 -8.66 -19.27
C ARG A 419 -1.31 -9.71 -20.20
N GLU A 420 -0.11 -10.16 -19.89
CA GLU A 420 0.67 -11.04 -20.77
C GLU A 420 0.48 -12.51 -20.39
N ALA A 421 0.48 -12.81 -19.08
CA ALA A 421 0.39 -14.16 -18.56
C ALA A 421 -1.01 -14.58 -18.09
N ALA A 422 -2.04 -13.76 -18.35
CA ALA A 422 -3.39 -14.02 -17.85
C ALA A 422 -3.93 -15.38 -18.29
N HIS A 423 -3.63 -15.79 -19.53
CA HIS A 423 -4.03 -17.10 -20.06
C HIS A 423 -3.32 -18.28 -19.38
N GLU A 424 -2.15 -18.06 -18.77
CA GLU A 424 -1.38 -19.11 -18.09
C GLU A 424 -1.79 -19.26 -16.62
N ILE A 425 -2.08 -18.14 -15.94
CA ILE A 425 -2.44 -18.15 -14.51
C ILE A 425 -3.96 -18.11 -14.26
N PHE A 426 -4.75 -17.66 -15.22
CA PHE A 426 -6.22 -17.64 -15.18
C PHE A 426 -6.79 -18.43 -16.38
N PRO A 427 -6.55 -19.75 -16.48
CA PRO A 427 -7.02 -20.55 -17.62
C PRO A 427 -8.54 -20.48 -17.80
N ASP A 428 -9.29 -20.42 -16.70
CA ASP A 428 -10.76 -20.29 -16.68
C ASP A 428 -11.23 -18.84 -16.45
N GLY A 429 -10.32 -17.87 -16.56
CA GLY A 429 -10.59 -16.44 -16.32
C GLY A 429 -10.47 -15.99 -14.86
N GLU A 430 -10.29 -14.68 -14.67
CA GLU A 430 -10.13 -14.03 -13.36
C GLU A 430 -11.35 -14.28 -12.44
N ASP A 431 -12.56 -14.26 -13.02
CA ASP A 431 -13.82 -14.41 -12.28
C ASP A 431 -13.98 -15.81 -11.67
N SER A 432 -13.41 -16.84 -12.30
CA SER A 432 -13.38 -18.20 -11.76
C SER A 432 -12.54 -18.27 -10.49
N VAL A 433 -11.38 -17.61 -10.47
CA VAL A 433 -10.52 -17.53 -9.27
C VAL A 433 -11.21 -16.77 -8.14
N HIS A 434 -11.87 -15.64 -8.44
CA HIS A 434 -12.67 -14.92 -7.43
C HIS A 434 -13.78 -15.79 -6.84
N SER A 435 -14.50 -16.53 -7.68
CA SER A 435 -15.57 -17.44 -7.25
C SER A 435 -15.03 -18.58 -6.38
N SER A 436 -13.87 -19.14 -6.74
CA SER A 436 -13.19 -20.18 -5.97
C SER A 436 -12.75 -19.67 -4.59
N ILE A 437 -12.11 -18.49 -4.55
CA ILE A 437 -11.72 -17.83 -3.28
C ILE A 437 -12.94 -17.61 -2.39
N CYS A 438 -14.05 -17.09 -2.94
CA CYS A 438 -15.30 -16.86 -2.21
C CYS A 438 -15.85 -18.16 -1.61
N SER A 439 -16.02 -19.19 -2.45
CA SER A 439 -16.58 -20.48 -2.04
C SER A 439 -15.74 -21.15 -0.95
N LYS A 440 -14.43 -21.22 -1.12
CA LYS A 440 -13.53 -21.84 -0.13
C LYS A 440 -13.45 -21.06 1.18
N SER A 441 -13.45 -19.72 1.09
CA SER A 441 -13.51 -18.86 2.29
C SER A 441 -14.78 -19.11 3.10
N LEU A 442 -15.91 -19.23 2.40
CA LEU A 442 -17.21 -19.52 3.01
C LEU A 442 -17.24 -20.90 3.66
N LEU A 443 -16.77 -21.93 2.96
CA LEU A 443 -16.67 -23.29 3.51
C LEU A 443 -15.76 -23.35 4.74
N ALA A 444 -14.60 -22.66 4.69
CA ALA A 444 -13.68 -22.59 5.82
C ALA A 444 -14.31 -21.87 7.02
N ALA A 445 -15.05 -20.78 6.80
CA ALA A 445 -15.78 -20.07 7.85
C ALA A 445 -16.85 -20.97 8.49
N ILE A 446 -17.68 -21.62 7.67
CA ILE A 446 -18.71 -22.58 8.14
C ILE A 446 -18.07 -23.71 8.96
N ALA A 447 -16.98 -24.30 8.47
CA ALA A 447 -16.28 -25.38 9.18
C ALA A 447 -15.70 -24.95 10.53
N ARG A 448 -15.18 -23.72 10.64
CA ARG A 448 -14.69 -23.17 11.92
C ARG A 448 -15.82 -22.95 12.91
N THR A 449 -16.96 -22.43 12.45
CA THR A 449 -18.15 -22.21 13.28
C THR A 449 -18.69 -23.55 13.80
N LEU A 450 -18.80 -24.56 12.94
CA LEU A 450 -19.23 -25.91 13.32
C LEU A 450 -18.26 -26.62 14.29
N ARG A 451 -16.96 -26.30 14.28
CA ARG A 451 -15.97 -26.85 15.22
C ARG A 451 -15.93 -26.12 16.58
N ARG A 452 -16.29 -24.83 16.62
CA ARG A 452 -16.25 -24.02 17.85
C ARG A 452 -17.44 -24.27 18.76
N GLU A 453 -18.59 -24.60 18.20
CA GLU A 453 -19.79 -24.90 18.96
C GLU A 453 -20.13 -26.37 18.79
N GLY A 454 -20.04 -27.16 19.86
CA GLY A 454 -20.46 -28.57 19.86
C GLY A 454 -21.96 -28.74 19.61
N GLY A 455 -22.43 -28.45 18.39
CA GLY A 455 -23.78 -28.74 17.91
C GLY A 455 -24.85 -27.66 18.13
N ARG A 456 -24.50 -26.38 18.31
CA ARG A 456 -25.45 -25.25 18.12
C ARG A 456 -24.78 -24.18 17.27
N VAL A 457 -25.54 -23.47 16.46
CA VAL A 457 -25.04 -22.46 15.51
C VAL A 457 -25.65 -21.12 15.90
N ASP A 458 -24.84 -20.11 16.22
CA ASP A 458 -25.32 -18.72 16.35
C ASP A 458 -25.44 -18.04 14.96
N PRO A 459 -26.67 -17.70 14.50
CA PRO A 459 -26.90 -17.12 13.17
C PRO A 459 -26.25 -15.75 12.96
N VAL A 460 -25.99 -14.98 14.01
CA VAL A 460 -25.45 -13.62 13.90
C VAL A 460 -23.96 -13.64 13.54
N ALA A 461 -23.22 -14.65 14.00
CA ALA A 461 -21.81 -14.84 13.66
C ALA A 461 -21.61 -15.28 12.20
N MET A 462 -22.52 -16.10 11.66
CA MET A 462 -22.56 -16.43 10.22
C MET A 462 -22.83 -15.19 9.36
N THR A 463 -23.70 -14.29 9.81
CA THR A 463 -24.15 -13.17 8.98
C THR A 463 -23.02 -12.16 8.73
N LEU A 464 -22.15 -11.88 9.71
CA LEU A 464 -21.05 -10.92 9.56
C LEU A 464 -19.89 -11.45 8.70
N GLU A 465 -19.36 -12.66 8.95
CA GLU A 465 -18.24 -13.18 8.15
C GLU A 465 -18.61 -13.46 6.68
N VAL A 466 -19.87 -13.85 6.44
CA VAL A 466 -20.37 -14.14 5.10
C VAL A 466 -20.72 -12.85 4.34
N GLN A 467 -21.28 -11.83 5.01
CA GLN A 467 -21.55 -10.52 4.38
C GLN A 467 -20.30 -9.82 3.84
N TRP A 468 -19.16 -9.94 4.53
CA TRP A 468 -17.88 -9.37 4.06
C TRP A 468 -17.32 -10.09 2.83
N THR A 469 -17.64 -11.37 2.64
CA THR A 469 -17.18 -12.14 1.47
C THR A 469 -18.11 -11.93 0.27
N PHE A 470 -19.42 -11.81 0.51
CA PHE A 470 -20.44 -11.62 -0.53
C PHE A 470 -20.49 -10.19 -1.11
N ALA A 471 -20.19 -9.15 -0.33
CA ALA A 471 -20.26 -7.77 -0.81
C ALA A 471 -19.22 -7.44 -1.92
N PHE A 472 -18.12 -8.20 -2.00
CA PHE A 472 -17.01 -7.88 -2.91
C PHE A 472 -17.06 -8.57 -4.27
N GLY A 473 -17.71 -9.74 -4.40
CA GLY A 473 -17.88 -10.42 -5.69
C GLY A 473 -18.91 -9.76 -6.62
N PHE A 474 -19.90 -9.06 -6.06
CA PHE A 474 -21.05 -8.56 -6.82
C PHE A 474 -20.79 -7.28 -7.63
N GLN A 475 -19.75 -6.50 -7.29
CA GLN A 475 -19.53 -5.19 -7.92
C GLN A 475 -19.02 -5.30 -9.38
N LYS A 476 -18.50 -6.47 -9.80
CA LYS A 476 -18.09 -6.76 -11.18
C LYS A 476 -19.18 -7.51 -11.99
N GLN A 477 -19.93 -8.43 -11.37
CA GLN A 477 -20.90 -9.27 -12.06
C GLN A 477 -22.16 -8.53 -12.56
N SER A 478 -22.55 -7.41 -11.96
CA SER A 478 -23.77 -6.69 -12.36
C SER A 478 -23.68 -5.99 -13.74
N LYS A 479 -22.53 -6.04 -14.42
CA LYS A 479 -22.35 -5.44 -15.76
C LYS A 479 -22.24 -6.45 -16.90
N SER A 480 -22.07 -7.75 -16.64
CA SER A 480 -21.74 -8.72 -17.71
C SER A 480 -22.76 -9.83 -17.94
N VAL A 481 -23.74 -10.04 -17.06
CA VAL A 481 -24.68 -11.16 -17.22
C VAL A 481 -26.13 -10.68 -17.16
N GLY A 482 -26.75 -10.54 -18.33
CA GLY A 482 -28.20 -10.41 -18.49
C GLY A 482 -28.90 -11.76 -18.26
N ALA A 483 -28.71 -12.37 -17.10
CA ALA A 483 -29.42 -13.59 -16.71
C ALA A 483 -30.60 -13.23 -15.79
N ASP A 484 -31.78 -13.54 -16.30
CA ASP A 484 -33.09 -13.40 -15.70
C ASP A 484 -33.23 -14.37 -14.50
N THR A 485 -32.62 -14.02 -13.38
CA THR A 485 -32.87 -14.66 -12.08
C THR A 485 -33.52 -13.63 -11.16
N ASP A 486 -34.84 -13.70 -11.05
CA ASP A 486 -35.63 -12.83 -10.18
C ASP A 486 -35.34 -13.17 -8.70
N PHE A 487 -34.28 -12.58 -8.15
CA PHE A 487 -33.80 -12.74 -6.77
C PHE A 487 -34.82 -12.31 -5.71
N ARG A 488 -35.93 -11.64 -6.09
CA ARG A 488 -37.00 -11.27 -5.15
C ARG A 488 -37.71 -12.46 -4.51
N LYS A 489 -37.63 -13.65 -5.12
CA LYS A 489 -38.29 -14.87 -4.60
C LYS A 489 -37.62 -15.48 -3.37
N TYR A 490 -36.37 -15.13 -3.08
CA TYR A 490 -35.62 -15.68 -1.94
C TYR A 490 -35.42 -14.68 -0.79
N CYS A 491 -36.02 -13.48 -0.90
CA CYS A 491 -35.95 -12.44 0.11
C CYS A 491 -37.11 -12.54 1.11
N ILE A 492 -36.86 -12.26 2.39
CA ILE A 492 -37.93 -12.04 3.38
C ILE A 492 -38.63 -10.70 3.03
N PRO A 493 -39.97 -10.63 2.95
CA PRO A 493 -40.66 -9.36 2.80
C PRO A 493 -40.36 -8.44 3.98
N SER A 494 -40.03 -7.17 3.72
CA SER A 494 -39.69 -6.14 4.72
C SER A 494 -40.77 -5.90 5.81
N LYS A 495 -41.93 -6.55 5.72
CA LYS A 495 -43.05 -6.38 6.67
C LYS A 495 -42.97 -7.24 7.93
N ASP A 496 -42.04 -8.19 8.03
CA ASP A 496 -41.92 -9.07 9.20
C ASP A 496 -40.81 -8.65 10.18
N ILE A 497 -40.18 -7.48 9.98
CA ILE A 497 -39.19 -6.92 10.90
C ILE A 497 -39.92 -5.93 11.82
N GLN A 498 -40.25 -6.36 13.04
CA GLN A 498 -40.58 -5.45 14.14
C GLN A 498 -39.31 -5.05 14.86
N SER A 499 -38.74 -3.90 14.49
CA SER A 499 -38.00 -3.05 15.41
C SER A 499 -38.04 -1.62 14.90
N ASP A 500 -38.64 -0.74 15.69
CA ASP A 500 -38.64 0.70 15.49
C ASP A 500 -37.20 1.24 15.39
N ASP A 501 -37.01 2.31 14.60
CA ASP A 501 -35.75 3.01 14.29
C ASP A 501 -34.94 2.54 13.06
N VAL A 502 -35.54 2.48 11.87
CA VAL A 502 -34.83 2.78 10.61
C VAL A 502 -35.74 3.52 9.62
N GLU A 503 -35.58 4.85 9.50
CA GLU A 503 -36.09 5.61 8.36
C GLU A 503 -34.94 5.88 7.36
N GLN A 504 -35.05 5.20 6.22
CA GLN A 504 -34.73 5.65 4.85
C GLN A 504 -33.28 6.02 4.47
N ASN A 505 -32.52 5.00 4.07
CA ASN A 505 -32.04 4.82 2.69
C ASN A 505 -31.29 3.48 2.61
N GLU A 506 -32.03 2.37 2.60
CA GLU A 506 -31.45 1.03 2.64
C GLU A 506 -31.19 0.47 1.24
N ILE A 507 -29.91 0.20 0.97
CA ILE A 507 -29.48 -0.91 0.11
C ILE A 507 -30.09 -2.18 0.73
N PRO A 508 -30.77 -3.07 -0.02
CA PRO A 508 -31.40 -4.24 0.58
C PRO A 508 -30.34 -5.12 1.24
N ILE A 509 -30.34 -5.17 2.57
CA ILE A 509 -29.58 -6.13 3.34
C ILE A 509 -30.24 -7.50 3.11
N LEU A 510 -29.58 -8.34 2.31
CA LEU A 510 -30.02 -9.72 2.09
C LEU A 510 -29.80 -10.51 3.39
N ILE A 511 -30.87 -10.75 4.14
CA ILE A 511 -30.87 -11.67 5.28
C ILE A 511 -31.42 -13.01 4.79
N PHE A 512 -30.56 -14.01 4.66
CA PHE A 512 -30.96 -15.39 4.35
C PHE A 512 -31.23 -16.15 5.65
N SER A 513 -32.34 -16.90 5.70
CA SER A 513 -32.50 -17.92 6.76
C SER A 513 -31.52 -19.08 6.54
N GLN A 514 -31.19 -19.82 7.61
CA GLN A 514 -30.24 -20.95 7.55
C GLN A 514 -30.61 -21.98 6.47
N HIS A 515 -31.91 -22.23 6.28
CA HIS A 515 -32.41 -23.11 5.21
C HIS A 515 -32.20 -22.51 3.81
N GLN A 516 -32.42 -21.21 3.63
CA GLN A 516 -32.20 -20.54 2.34
C GLN A 516 -30.73 -20.44 1.96
N LEU A 517 -29.83 -20.28 2.93
CA LEU A 517 -28.39 -20.31 2.69
C LEU A 517 -27.93 -21.70 2.25
N ILE A 518 -28.47 -22.76 2.86
CA ILE A 518 -28.21 -24.16 2.49
C ILE A 518 -28.79 -24.46 1.10
N ASP A 519 -30.00 -24.02 0.80
CA ASP A 519 -30.61 -24.19 -0.53
C ASP A 519 -29.88 -23.39 -1.60
N TYR A 520 -29.40 -22.18 -1.28
CA TYR A 520 -28.55 -21.39 -2.16
C TYR A 520 -27.22 -22.10 -2.44
N LEU A 521 -26.55 -22.61 -1.40
CA LEU A 521 -25.31 -23.38 -1.54
C LEU A 521 -25.53 -24.66 -2.35
N ASN A 522 -26.63 -25.36 -2.14
CA ASN A 522 -27.00 -26.53 -2.93
C ASN A 522 -27.33 -26.18 -4.39
N CYS A 523 -27.90 -25.02 -4.66
CA CYS A 523 -28.20 -24.58 -6.02
C CYS A 523 -26.94 -24.10 -6.75
N PHE A 524 -26.02 -23.43 -6.05
CA PHE A 524 -24.74 -22.94 -6.55
C PHE A 524 -23.72 -24.07 -6.78
N LEU A 525 -23.72 -25.10 -5.94
CA LEU A 525 -22.84 -26.28 -6.09
C LEU A 525 -23.32 -27.26 -7.18
N ASN A 526 -24.62 -27.26 -7.51
CA ASN A 526 -25.19 -28.18 -8.51
C ASN A 526 -25.33 -27.58 -9.91
N ASN A 527 -25.25 -26.25 -10.05
CA ASN A 527 -25.20 -25.57 -11.34
C ASN A 527 -23.86 -24.84 -11.42
N GLY A 528 -22.86 -25.49 -12.02
CA GLY A 528 -21.49 -24.99 -12.13
C GLY A 528 -21.34 -23.67 -12.87
#